data_AF-A0A8T7HNA0-F1
#
_entry.id   AF-A0A8T7HNA0-F1
#
_cell.length_a   1.000
_cell.length_b   1.000
_cell.length_c   1.000
_cell.angle_alpha   90.00
_cell.angle_beta   90.00
_cell.angle_gamma   90.00
#
_symmetry.space_group_name_H-M   'P 1'
#
loop_
_entity.id
_entity.type
_entity.pdbx_description
1 polymer ?
#
loop_
_entity_poly.entity_id
_entity_poly.type
_entity_poly.pdbx_seq_one_letter_code
_entity_poly.pdbx_strand_id
1 'polypeptide(L)'
;MKRDVKFEIDQLRKDKMIYALESIAVCFVVEIAYLATLEAIGEIAAKKVAFFGFLSALLFFIYMAIGNLIRWRKIRHLEKLL
;
A
#
# COMPACT_ATOMS: atom_id res chain seq x y z
N MET A 1 28.05 -14.58 -0.53
CA MET A 1 27.99 -13.30 0.22
C MET A 1 27.57 -12.11 -0.63
N LYS A 2 28.43 -11.51 -1.49
CA LYS A 2 28.04 -10.30 -2.27
C LYS A 2 26.84 -10.51 -3.22
N ARG A 3 26.72 -11.70 -3.82
CA ARG A 3 25.57 -12.07 -4.67
C ARG A 3 24.26 -12.15 -3.88
N ASP A 4 24.32 -12.66 -2.66
CA ASP A 4 23.15 -12.83 -1.79
C ASP A 4 22.62 -11.47 -1.31
N VAL A 5 23.53 -10.56 -0.93
CA VAL A 5 23.17 -9.18 -0.54
C VAL A 5 22.55 -8.41 -1.71
N LYS A 6 23.08 -8.56 -2.93
CA LYS A 6 22.50 -7.93 -4.13
C LYS A 6 21.08 -8.44 -4.40
N PHE A 7 20.88 -9.76 -4.31
CA PHE A 7 19.57 -10.37 -4.50
C PHE A 7 18.55 -9.86 -3.46
N GLU A 8 18.94 -9.76 -2.20
CA GLU A 8 18.07 -9.25 -1.13
C GLU A 8 17.67 -7.78 -1.37
N ILE A 9 18.60 -6.92 -1.82
CA ILE A 9 18.29 -5.53 -2.18
C ILE A 9 17.26 -5.48 -3.32
N ASP A 10 17.44 -6.31 -4.35
CA ASP A 10 16.54 -6.33 -5.51
C ASP A 10 15.13 -6.81 -5.11
N GLN A 11 15.03 -7.79 -4.20
CA GLN A 11 13.74 -8.19 -3.63
C GLN A 11 13.08 -7.05 -2.85
N LEU A 12 13.82 -6.42 -1.93
CA LEU A 12 13.29 -5.30 -1.12
C LEU A 12 12.80 -4.13 -1.98
N ARG A 13 13.45 -3.86 -3.13
CA ARG A 13 13.01 -2.83 -4.08
C ARG A 13 11.72 -3.21 -4.79
N LYS A 14 11.58 -4.46 -5.23
CA LYS A 14 10.34 -4.97 -5.85
C LYS A 14 9.18 -4.94 -4.86
N ASP A 15 9.42 -5.40 -3.64
CA ASP A 15 8.43 -5.37 -2.56
C ASP A 15 7.88 -3.96 -2.33
N LYS A 16 8.76 -2.95 -2.25
CA LYS A 16 8.32 -1.55 -2.10
C LYS A 16 7.36 -1.12 -3.20
N MET A 17 7.59 -1.53 -4.44
CA MET A 17 6.71 -1.22 -5.56
C MET A 17 5.37 -1.95 -5.44
N ILE A 18 5.40 -3.24 -5.08
CA ILE A 18 4.19 -4.05 -4.86
C ILE A 18 3.31 -3.40 -3.78
N TYR A 19 3.88 -3.05 -2.63
CA TYR A 19 3.11 -2.44 -1.54
C TYR A 19 2.58 -1.04 -1.88
N ALA A 20 3.29 -0.28 -2.72
CA ALA A 20 2.77 0.98 -3.23
C ALA A 20 1.57 0.76 -4.17
N LEU A 21 1.65 -0.23 -5.06
CA LEU A 21 0.57 -0.60 -5.96
C LEU A 21 -0.65 -1.15 -5.20
N GLU A 22 -0.44 -1.99 -4.18
CA GLU A 22 -1.51 -2.47 -3.32
C GLU A 22 -2.24 -1.31 -2.62
N SER A 23 -1.49 -0.32 -2.12
CA SER A 23 -2.10 0.87 -1.50
C SER A 23 -2.95 1.67 -2.50
N ILE A 24 -2.53 1.76 -3.76
CA ILE A 24 -3.32 2.42 -4.82
C ILE A 24 -4.56 1.59 -5.14
N ALA A 25 -4.42 0.27 -5.24
CA ALA A 25 -5.53 -0.65 -5.52
C ALA A 25 -6.62 -0.56 -4.43
N VAL A 26 -6.25 -0.43 -3.16
CA VAL A 26 -7.21 -0.23 -2.06
C VAL A 26 -8.01 1.06 -2.23
N CYS A 27 -7.39 2.15 -2.67
CA CYS A 27 -8.12 3.39 -2.97
C CYS A 27 -9.18 3.18 -4.06
N PHE A 28 -8.82 2.49 -5.15
CA PHE A 28 -9.78 2.16 -6.22
C PHE A 28 -10.91 1.25 -5.75
N VAL A 29 -10.61 0.26 -4.90
CA VAL A 29 -11.64 -0.62 -4.32
C VAL A 29 -12.66 0.17 -3.51
N VAL A 30 -12.21 1.16 -2.72
CA VAL A 30 -13.11 2.05 -1.97
C VAL A 30 -13.97 2.90 -2.90
N GLU A 31 -13.39 3.44 -3.98
CA GLU A 31 -14.12 4.22 -4.98
C GLU A 31 -15.18 3.39 -5.71
N ILE A 32 -14.83 2.17 -6.14
CA ILE A 32 -15.75 1.23 -6.77
C ILE A 32 -16.88 0.87 -5.79
N ALA A 33 -16.55 0.59 -4.52
CA ALA A 33 -17.54 0.27 -3.50
C ALA A 33 -18.51 1.44 -3.24
N TYR A 34 -18.01 2.68 -3.26
CA TYR A 34 -18.84 3.86 -3.15
C TYR A 34 -19.82 3.97 -4.32
N LEU A 35 -19.33 3.88 -5.57
CA LEU A 35 -20.17 3.99 -6.77
C LEU A 35 -21.22 2.88 -6.83
N ALA A 36 -20.82 1.63 -6.55
CA ALA A 36 -21.74 0.50 -6.51
C ALA A 36 -22.83 0.66 -5.44
N THR A 37 -22.47 1.19 -4.26
CA THR A 37 -23.43 1.44 -3.18
C THR A 37 -24.38 2.60 -3.53
N LEU A 38 -23.87 3.64 -4.20
CA LEU A 38 -24.66 4.78 -4.64
C LEU A 38 -25.74 4.36 -5.62
N GLU A 39 -25.39 3.50 -6.59
CA GLU A 39 -26.33 2.97 -7.58
C GLU A 39 -27.37 2.01 -6.95
N ALA A 40 -26.94 1.12 -6.04
CA ALA A 40 -27.79 0.05 -5.54
C ALA A 40 -28.69 0.44 -4.34
N ILE A 41 -28.19 1.28 -3.42
CA ILE A 41 -28.83 1.52 -2.11
C ILE A 41 -29.08 3.02 -1.86
N GLY A 42 -28.36 3.89 -2.58
CA GLY A 42 -28.54 5.35 -2.53
C GLY A 42 -27.54 6.09 -1.65
N GLU A 43 -27.71 7.41 -1.57
CA GLU A 43 -26.68 8.35 -1.13
C GLU A 43 -26.26 8.19 0.34
N ILE A 44 -27.20 7.94 1.25
CA ILE A 44 -26.90 7.84 2.70
C ILE A 44 -25.99 6.64 2.98
N ALA A 45 -26.27 5.49 2.37
CA ALA A 45 -25.44 4.30 2.50
C ALA A 45 -24.07 4.51 1.85
N ALA A 46 -24.05 5.11 0.65
CA ALA A 46 -22.81 5.40 -0.07
C ALA A 46 -21.88 6.33 0.74
N LYS A 47 -22.40 7.37 1.39
CA LYS A 47 -21.62 8.25 2.27
C LYS A 47 -20.97 7.50 3.43
N LYS A 48 -21.66 6.52 4.03
CA LYS A 48 -21.09 5.68 5.10
C LYS A 48 -19.97 4.78 4.54
N VAL A 49 -20.19 4.16 3.39
CA VAL A 49 -19.16 3.33 2.71
C VAL A 49 -17.93 4.16 2.36
N ALA A 50 -18.11 5.37 1.82
CA ALA A 50 -17.01 6.28 1.52
C ALA A 50 -16.22 6.66 2.79
N PHE A 51 -16.90 7.00 3.88
CA PHE A 51 -16.23 7.37 5.14
C PHE A 51 -15.42 6.21 5.73
N PHE A 52 -16.03 5.03 5.90
CA PHE A 52 -15.33 3.88 6.46
C PHE A 52 -14.26 3.34 5.52
N GLY A 53 -14.54 3.32 4.22
CA GLY A 53 -13.57 2.94 3.20
C GLY A 53 -12.36 3.87 3.18
N PHE A 54 -12.56 5.19 3.24
CA PHE A 54 -11.49 6.16 3.36
C PHE A 54 -10.64 5.92 4.62
N LEU A 55 -11.28 5.69 5.77
CA LEU A 55 -10.57 5.42 7.01
C LEU A 55 -9.72 4.15 6.91
N SER A 56 -10.27 3.06 6.33
CA SER A 56 -9.53 1.82 6.08
C SER A 56 -8.37 2.01 5.11
N ALA A 57 -8.58 2.73 4.00
CA ALA A 57 -7.55 3.03 3.01
C ALA A 57 -6.43 3.88 3.61
N LEU A 58 -6.76 4.86 4.45
CA LEU A 58 -5.79 5.71 5.14
C LEU A 58 -4.93 4.90 6.13
N LEU A 59 -5.56 4.04 6.95
CA LEU A 59 -4.84 3.19 7.88
C LEU A 59 -3.91 2.21 7.15
N PHE A 60 -4.39 1.62 6.04
CA PHE A 60 -3.59 0.73 5.20
C PHE A 60 -2.42 1.46 4.54
N PHE A 61 -2.64 2.67 4.02
CA PHE A 61 -1.59 3.52 3.47
C PHE A 61 -0.50 3.81 4.51
N ILE A 62 -0.89 4.20 5.73
CA ILE A 62 0.06 4.47 6.82
C ILE A 62 0.88 3.22 7.14
N TYR A 63 0.23 2.05 7.25
CA TYR A 63 0.90 0.77 7.47
C TYR A 63 1.93 0.47 6.38
N MET A 64 1.54 0.60 5.10
CA MET A 64 2.43 0.35 3.97
C MET A 64 3.57 1.37 3.87
N ALA A 65 3.31 2.65 4.17
CA ALA A 65 4.31 3.71 4.21
C ALA A 65 5.38 3.43 5.27
N ILE A 66 4.99 3.04 6.49
CA ILE A 66 5.91 2.65 7.56
C ILE A 66 6.75 1.44 7.12
N GLY A 67 6.11 0.41 6.57
CA GLY A 67 6.81 -0.76 6.04
C GLY A 67 7.84 -0.40 4.96
N ASN A 68 7.49 0.49 4.05
CA ASN A 68 8.37 0.96 2.98
C ASN A 68 9.54 1.83 3.49
N LEU A 69 9.34 2.58 4.57
CA LEU A 69 10.44 3.29 5.25
C LEU A 69 11.43 2.32 5.89
N ILE A 70 10.95 1.26 6.54
CA ILE A 70 11.81 0.22 7.12
C ILE A 70 12.60 -0.49 6.02
N ARG A 71 11.95 -0.91 4.92
CA ARG A 71 12.63 -1.52 3.77
C ARG A 71 13.67 -0.59 3.16
N TRP A 72 13.37 0.70 3.06
CA TRP A 72 14.34 1.69 2.56
C TRP A 72 15.57 1.79 3.46
N ARG A 73 15.40 1.85 4.78
CA ARG A 73 16.53 1.83 5.73
C ARG A 73 17.36 0.55 5.59
N LYS A 74 16.71 -0.60 5.43
CA LYS A 74 17.38 -1.90 5.23
C LYS A 74 18.19 -1.91 3.93
N ILE A 75 17.62 -1.45 2.81
CA ILE A 75 18.33 -1.32 1.54
C ILE A 75 19.58 -0.45 1.71
N ARG A 76 19.46 0.74 2.33
CA ARG A 76 20.60 1.63 2.58
C ARG A 76 21.69 1.00 3.45
N HIS A 77 21.31 0.15 4.39
CA HIS A 77 22.27 -0.59 5.21
C HIS A 77 22.99 -1.67 4.39
N LEU A 78 22.25 -2.47 3.62
CA LEU A 78 22.79 -3.53 2.76
C LEU A 78 23.69 -2.96 1.64
N GLU A 79 23.34 -1.80 1.09
CA GLU A 79 24.17 -1.08 0.10
C GLU A 79 25.55 -0.69 0.64
N LYS A 80 25.70 -0.49 1.96
CA LYS A 80 27.01 -0.23 2.59
C LYS A 80 27.87 -1.48 2.77
N LEU A 81 27.27 -2.67 2.68
CA LEU A 81 27.95 -3.96 2.84
C LEU A 81 28.43 -4.56 1.51
N LEU A 82 28.05 -3.97 0.38
CA LEU A 82 28.47 -4.35 -0.97
C LEU A 82 29.81 -3.73 -1.36
#